data_AF-A0A7W9WX62-F1
#
_entry.id   AF-A0A7W9WX62-F1
#
_cell.length_a   1.000
_cell.length_b   1.000
_cell.length_c   1.000
_cell.angle_alpha   90.00
_cell.angle_beta   90.00
_cell.angle_gamma   90.00
#
_symmetry.space_group_name_H-M   'P 1'
#
loop_
_entity.id
_entity.type
_entity.pdbx_description
1 polymer ?
#
loop_
_entity_poly.entity_id
_entity_poly.type
_entity_poly.pdbx_seq_one_letter_code
_entity_poly.pdbx_strand_id
1 'polypeptide(L)'
;MAFRNSEAELELAREHAQVECAGPQACAQAWGRARLFVQQHSATPIERLDDNTIETRMPHEFGVAYFWALRLKADDGMTVIRLKGLCRGMYSVDGGPGWTYRSCAAQLREAQNEFAREVGEAH
;
A
#
# COMPACT_ATOMS: atom_id res chain seq x y z
N MET A 1 18.67 -16.55 7.29
CA MET A 1 18.18 -16.71 5.90
C MET A 1 16.69 -16.41 5.77
N ALA A 2 15.84 -16.91 6.66
CA ALA A 2 14.39 -16.67 6.62
C ALA A 2 13.97 -15.18 6.52
N PHE A 3 14.58 -14.28 7.32
CA PHE A 3 14.30 -12.84 7.24
C PHE A 3 14.61 -12.23 5.87
N ARG A 4 15.80 -12.52 5.30
CA ARG A 4 16.20 -11.94 4.01
C ARG A 4 15.27 -12.35 2.86
N ASN A 5 14.82 -13.61 2.86
CA ASN A 5 13.88 -14.07 1.84
C ASN A 5 12.51 -13.41 2.01
N SER A 6 12.01 -13.35 3.24
CA SER A 6 10.75 -12.65 3.55
C SER A 6 10.81 -11.16 3.19
N GLU A 7 11.96 -10.51 3.39
CA GLU A 7 12.16 -9.10 3.04
C GLU A 7 12.16 -8.92 1.53
N ALA A 8 12.87 -9.77 0.79
CA ALA A 8 12.86 -9.73 -0.67
C ALA A 8 11.46 -9.94 -1.26
N GLU A 9 10.68 -10.86 -0.70
CA GLU A 9 9.28 -11.08 -1.11
C GLU A 9 8.38 -9.86 -0.82
N LEU A 10 8.61 -9.19 0.32
CA LEU A 10 7.88 -7.98 0.66
C LEU A 10 8.26 -6.80 -0.25
N GLU A 11 9.54 -6.61 -0.56
CA GLU A 11 9.97 -5.58 -1.49
C GLU A 11 9.38 -5.81 -2.89
N LEU A 12 9.35 -7.05 -3.37
CA LEU A 12 8.70 -7.37 -4.64
C LEU A 12 7.20 -7.04 -4.63
N ALA A 13 6.50 -7.32 -3.53
CA ALA A 13 5.10 -6.96 -3.38
C ALA A 13 4.91 -5.43 -3.39
N ARG A 14 5.79 -4.67 -2.72
CA ARG A 14 5.78 -3.19 -2.71
C ARG A 14 5.97 -2.61 -4.12
N GLU A 15 6.86 -3.19 -4.91
CA GLU A 15 7.11 -2.77 -6.29
C GLU A 15 5.91 -3.02 -7.20
N HIS A 16 5.21 -4.15 -7.01
CA HIS A 16 4.04 -4.52 -7.80
C HIS A 16 2.71 -3.93 -7.28
N ALA A 17 2.69 -3.31 -6.10
CA ALA A 17 1.49 -2.70 -5.51
C ALA A 17 1.11 -1.37 -6.18
N GLN A 18 0.96 -1.40 -7.50
CA GLN A 18 0.62 -0.25 -8.31
C GLN A 18 -0.28 -0.65 -9.48
N VAL A 19 -1.08 0.30 -9.93
CA VAL A 19 -1.89 0.17 -11.14
C VAL A 19 -1.67 1.39 -12.02
N GLU A 20 -1.72 1.17 -13.32
CA GLU A 20 -1.64 2.23 -14.31
C GLU A 20 -3.02 2.50 -14.89
N CYS A 21 -3.31 3.77 -15.16
CA CYS A 21 -4.53 4.18 -15.81
C CYS A 21 -4.24 5.29 -16.83
N ALA A 22 -5.03 5.32 -17.90
CA ALA A 22 -4.98 6.33 -18.94
C ALA A 22 -6.32 7.06 -19.03
N GLY A 23 -6.26 8.39 -19.05
CA GLY A 23 -7.43 9.24 -19.21
C GLY A 23 -8.22 9.51 -17.92
N PRO A 24 -8.96 10.64 -17.85
CA PRO A 24 -9.55 11.10 -16.60
C PRO A 24 -10.55 10.13 -15.96
N GLN A 25 -11.39 9.49 -16.77
CA GLN A 25 -12.45 8.60 -16.27
C GLN A 25 -11.88 7.32 -15.65
N ALA A 26 -10.99 6.62 -16.36
CA ALA A 26 -10.37 5.39 -15.85
C ALA A 26 -9.57 5.64 -14.58
N CYS A 27 -8.83 6.76 -14.53
CA CYS A 27 -8.07 7.14 -13.35
C CYS A 27 -8.94 7.57 -12.16
N ALA A 28 -10.09 8.23 -12.40
CA ALA A 28 -11.03 8.53 -11.33
C ALA A 28 -11.64 7.25 -10.72
N GLN A 29 -11.97 6.26 -11.55
CA GLN A 29 -12.48 4.97 -11.08
C GLN A 29 -11.43 4.20 -10.27
N ALA A 30 -10.21 4.09 -10.81
CA ALA A 30 -9.10 3.45 -10.10
C ALA A 30 -8.78 4.17 -8.77
N TRP A 31 -8.82 5.50 -8.73
CA TRP A 31 -8.63 6.26 -7.49
C TRP A 31 -9.74 6.03 -6.47
N GLY A 32 -10.99 5.90 -6.93
CA GLY A 32 -12.13 5.51 -6.08
C GLY A 32 -11.96 4.12 -5.48
N ARG A 33 -11.51 3.14 -6.26
CA ARG A 33 -11.20 1.79 -5.76
C ARG A 33 -10.03 1.81 -4.77
N ALA A 34 -8.97 2.56 -5.06
CA ALA A 34 -7.83 2.71 -4.15
C ALA A 34 -8.25 3.31 -2.80
N ARG A 35 -9.17 4.29 -2.80
CA ARG A 35 -9.74 4.84 -1.55
C ARG A 35 -10.47 3.77 -0.74
N LEU A 36 -11.33 2.98 -1.38
CA LEU A 36 -12.06 1.90 -0.71
C LEU A 36 -11.10 0.85 -0.17
N PHE A 37 -10.10 0.48 -0.95
CA PHE A 37 -9.05 -0.46 -0.55
C PHE A 37 -8.32 0.03 0.70
N VAL A 38 -7.80 1.26 0.70
CA VAL A 38 -7.10 1.84 1.86
C VAL A 38 -8.01 1.87 3.10
N GLN A 39 -9.29 2.21 2.92
CA GLN A 39 -10.26 2.25 4.01
C GLN A 39 -10.55 0.86 4.62
N GLN A 40 -10.56 -0.19 3.80
CA GLN A 40 -10.85 -1.56 4.24
C GLN A 40 -9.64 -2.25 4.87
N HIS A 41 -8.43 -1.97 4.36
CA HIS A 41 -7.21 -2.65 4.80
C HIS A 41 -6.43 -1.91 5.90
N SER A 42 -6.81 -0.68 6.24
CA SER A 42 -6.16 0.09 7.31
C SER A 42 -6.97 0.08 8.60
N ALA A 43 -6.31 -0.08 9.74
CA ALA A 43 -6.97 -0.08 11.05
C ALA A 43 -7.47 1.30 11.50
N THR A 44 -6.95 2.37 10.91
CA THR A 44 -7.27 3.75 11.23
C THR A 44 -8.05 4.41 10.10
N PRO A 45 -8.91 5.40 10.41
CA PRO A 45 -9.62 6.15 9.38
C PRO A 45 -8.67 6.96 8.48
N ILE A 46 -9.12 7.24 7.26
CA ILE A 46 -8.50 8.21 6.35
C ILE A 46 -8.52 9.59 7.01
N GLU A 47 -7.36 10.21 7.14
CA GLU A 47 -7.20 11.57 7.68
C GLU A 47 -6.86 12.60 6.60
N ARG A 48 -6.33 12.16 5.46
CA ARG A 48 -6.11 13.01 4.29
C ARG A 48 -6.63 12.32 3.03
N LEU A 49 -7.45 13.04 2.29
CA LEU A 49 -7.97 12.64 0.99
C LEU A 49 -7.93 13.86 0.06
N ASP A 50 -7.00 13.83 -0.87
CA ASP A 50 -6.84 14.83 -1.91
C ASP A 50 -6.67 14.17 -3.28
N ASP A 51 -6.43 14.99 -4.30
CA ASP A 51 -6.25 14.50 -5.66
C ASP A 51 -5.05 13.56 -5.81
N ASN A 52 -4.02 13.66 -4.97
CA ASN A 52 -2.79 12.88 -5.17
C ASN A 52 -2.49 11.92 -4.03
N THR A 53 -3.24 12.00 -2.93
CA THR A 53 -3.00 11.20 -1.73
C THR A 53 -4.28 10.75 -1.04
N ILE A 54 -4.31 9.48 -0.67
CA ILE A 54 -5.21 8.91 0.34
C ILE A 54 -4.34 8.43 1.48
N GLU A 55 -4.50 8.94 2.70
CA GLU A 55 -3.62 8.62 3.82
C GLU A 55 -4.42 8.43 5.11
N THR A 56 -4.07 7.37 5.84
CA THR A 56 -4.60 7.07 7.16
C THR A 56 -3.60 7.42 8.24
N ARG A 57 -4.08 7.66 9.46
CA ARG A 57 -3.20 7.85 10.61
C ARG A 57 -2.37 6.59 10.88
N MET A 58 -1.16 6.73 11.39
CA MET A 58 -0.45 5.59 11.96
C MET A 58 -1.20 5.04 13.21
N PRO A 59 -1.47 3.73 13.30
CA PRO A 59 -2.03 3.11 14.50
C PRO A 59 -1.12 3.28 15.73
N HIS A 60 -1.71 3.33 16.92
CA HIS A 60 -0.93 3.35 18.16
C HIS A 60 -0.38 1.95 18.49
N GLU A 61 -1.10 0.91 18.06
CA GLU A 61 -0.78 -0.49 18.26
C GLU A 61 0.44 -0.92 17.42
N PHE A 62 1.24 -1.82 17.99
CA PHE A 62 2.32 -2.48 17.27
C PHE A 62 1.76 -3.67 16.47
N GLY A 63 2.39 -3.99 15.34
CA GLY A 63 2.03 -5.20 14.58
C GLY A 63 0.78 -5.08 13.70
N VAL A 64 0.23 -3.88 13.56
CA VAL A 64 -0.93 -3.58 12.72
C VAL A 64 -0.46 -2.80 11.49
N ALA A 65 -0.73 -3.33 10.30
CA ALA A 65 -0.42 -2.63 9.06
C ALA A 65 -1.40 -1.47 8.83
N TYR A 66 -0.90 -0.41 8.21
CA TYR A 66 -1.69 0.71 7.72
C TYR A 66 -1.17 1.16 6.37
N PHE A 67 -2.07 1.69 5.55
CA PHE A 67 -1.79 1.93 4.14
C PHE A 67 -2.15 3.33 3.71
N TRP A 68 -1.51 3.77 2.64
CA TRP A 68 -1.84 5.01 1.95
C TRP A 68 -1.61 4.81 0.46
N ALA A 69 -2.33 5.56 -0.36
CA ALA A 69 -2.18 5.53 -1.80
C ALA A 69 -1.69 6.87 -2.32
N LEU A 70 -0.83 6.83 -3.34
CA LEU A 70 -0.34 8.00 -4.05
C LEU A 70 -0.75 7.90 -5.51
N ARG A 71 -1.18 9.02 -6.09
CA ARG A 71 -1.45 9.17 -7.52
C ARG A 71 -0.36 10.04 -8.13
N LEU A 72 0.39 9.47 -9.08
CA LEU A 72 1.52 10.09 -9.75
C LEU A 72 1.24 10.15 -11.25
N LYS A 73 1.15 11.36 -11.80
CA LYS A 73 1.00 11.55 -13.24
C LYS A 73 2.37 11.58 -13.90
N ALA A 74 2.57 10.74 -14.91
CA ALA A 74 3.76 10.72 -15.74
C ALA A 74 3.62 11.70 -16.92
N ASP A 75 4.77 12.07 -17.50
CA ASP A 75 4.85 13.05 -18.60
C ASP A 75 4.20 12.56 -19.89
N ASP A 76 4.07 11.24 -20.06
CA ASP A 76 3.40 10.59 -21.19
C ASP A 76 1.86 10.57 -21.07
N GLY A 77 1.31 11.15 -20.00
CA GLY A 77 -0.12 11.20 -19.74
C GLY A 77 -0.67 9.97 -19.00
N MET A 78 0.16 8.96 -18.73
CA MET A 78 -0.20 7.85 -17.84
C MET A 78 -0.25 8.33 -16.39
N THR A 79 -1.05 7.67 -15.58
CA THR A 79 -1.07 7.90 -14.14
C THR A 79 -0.86 6.57 -13.42
N VAL A 80 0.10 6.56 -12.50
CA VAL A 80 0.38 5.43 -11.62
C VAL A 80 -0.29 5.71 -10.29
N ILE A 81 -1.14 4.78 -9.85
CA ILE A 81 -1.67 4.76 -8.49
C ILE A 81 -0.91 3.68 -7.73
N ARG A 82 -0.17 4.06 -6.70
CA ARG A 82 0.67 3.16 -5.91
C ARG A 82 0.17 3.07 -4.48
N LEU A 83 0.04 1.85 -3.97
CA LEU A 83 -0.17 1.58 -2.56
C LEU A 83 1.18 1.56 -1.83
N LYS A 84 1.20 2.16 -0.65
CA LYS A 84 2.29 2.05 0.30
C LYS A 84 1.71 1.60 1.63
N GLY A 85 2.56 1.00 2.47
CA GLY A 85 2.16 0.57 3.79
C GLY A 85 3.33 0.42 4.74
N LEU A 86 3.03 0.62 6.02
CA LEU A 86 3.97 0.48 7.12
C LEU A 86 3.31 -0.29 8.25
N CYS A 87 4.15 -0.75 9.19
CA CYS A 87 3.69 -1.46 10.36
C CYS A 87 4.60 -1.13 11.53
N ARG A 88 4.02 -0.62 12.62
CA ARG A 88 4.79 -0.17 13.78
C ARG A 88 5.50 -1.36 14.46
N GLY A 89 6.80 -1.21 14.70
CA GLY A 89 7.67 -2.22 15.31
C GLY A 89 8.13 -3.34 14.38
N MET A 90 7.82 -3.24 13.09
CA MET A 90 8.25 -4.22 12.09
C MET A 90 9.78 -4.35 12.03
N TYR A 91 10.51 -3.24 12.14
CA TYR A 91 11.97 -3.22 12.13
C TYR A 91 12.52 -2.81 13.50
N SER A 92 13.70 -3.34 13.86
CA SER A 92 14.49 -2.88 15.00
C SER A 92 15.23 -1.57 14.66
N VAL A 93 15.86 -0.95 15.66
CA VAL A 93 16.66 0.27 15.48
C VAL A 93 17.83 0.08 14.49
N ASP A 94 18.33 -1.15 14.35
CA ASP A 94 19.44 -1.49 13.45
C ASP A 94 18.95 -1.89 12.04
N GLY A 95 17.65 -1.75 11.75
CA GLY A 95 17.05 -2.14 10.46
C GLY A 95 16.82 -3.65 10.29
N GLY A 96 17.12 -4.45 11.32
CA GLY A 96 16.80 -5.87 11.35
C GLY A 96 15.32 -6.16 11.65
N PRO A 97 14.89 -7.43 11.67
CA PRO A 97 13.52 -7.78 12.02
C PRO A 97 13.24 -7.38 13.47
N GLY A 98 12.20 -6.57 13.66
CA GLY A 98 11.61 -6.35 14.97
C GLY A 98 10.72 -7.53 15.39
N TRP A 99 10.24 -7.48 16.64
CA TRP A 99 9.36 -8.49 17.23
C TRP A 99 8.06 -8.76 16.44
N THR A 100 7.52 -7.78 15.72
CA THR A 100 6.29 -7.91 14.92
C THR A 100 6.57 -8.13 13.44
N TYR A 101 7.84 -8.29 13.03
CA TYR A 101 8.22 -8.37 11.62
C TYR A 101 7.39 -9.41 10.85
N ARG A 102 7.28 -10.63 11.39
CA ARG A 102 6.60 -11.73 10.68
C ARG A 102 5.13 -11.42 10.40
N SER A 103 4.40 -10.91 11.40
CA SER A 103 2.98 -10.58 11.23
C SER A 103 2.78 -9.34 10.33
N CYS A 104 3.64 -8.33 10.48
CA CYS A 104 3.64 -7.14 9.64
C CYS A 104 3.92 -7.45 8.17
N ALA A 105 4.99 -8.21 7.90
CA ALA A 105 5.40 -8.56 6.55
C ALA A 105 4.31 -9.37 5.83
N ALA A 106 3.64 -10.29 6.54
CA ALA A 106 2.52 -11.05 5.98
C ALA A 106 1.35 -10.14 5.58
N GLN A 107 0.88 -9.27 6.49
CA GLN A 107 -0.22 -8.33 6.23
C GLN A 107 0.10 -7.36 5.09
N LEU A 108 1.31 -6.78 5.09
CA LEU A 108 1.73 -5.85 4.05
C LEU A 108 1.81 -6.53 2.68
N ARG A 109 2.42 -7.72 2.61
CA ARG A 109 2.58 -8.48 1.36
C ARG A 109 1.23 -8.91 0.79
N GLU A 110 0.32 -9.41 1.64
CA GLU A 110 -1.03 -9.82 1.24
C GLU A 110 -1.79 -8.65 0.61
N ALA A 111 -1.93 -7.52 1.34
CA ALA A 111 -2.63 -6.35 0.83
C ALA A 111 -1.97 -5.76 -0.43
N GLN A 112 -0.64 -5.75 -0.51
CA GLN A 112 0.07 -5.23 -1.68
C GLN A 112 -0.15 -6.07 -2.94
N ASN A 113 -0.17 -7.39 -2.80
CA ASN A 113 -0.49 -8.28 -3.92
C ASN A 113 -1.97 -8.17 -4.35
N GLU A 114 -2.88 -7.96 -3.40
CA GLU A 114 -4.30 -7.77 -3.68
C GLU A 114 -4.61 -6.44 -4.36
N PHE A 115 -3.86 -5.38 -4.04
CA PHE A 115 -4.09 -4.04 -4.55
C PHE A 115 -4.15 -3.98 -6.08
N ALA A 116 -3.18 -4.59 -6.77
CA ALA A 116 -3.13 -4.56 -8.21
C ALA A 116 -4.35 -5.25 -8.85
N ARG A 117 -4.83 -6.34 -8.23
CA ARG A 117 -6.02 -7.07 -8.66
C ARG A 117 -7.29 -6.24 -8.46
N GLU A 118 -7.52 -5.76 -7.24
CA GLU A 118 -8.79 -5.10 -6.89
C GLU A 118 -8.93 -3.68 -7.43
N VAL A 119 -7.81 -2.96 -7.54
CA VAL A 119 -7.81 -1.59 -8.07
C VAL A 119 -7.64 -1.59 -9.58
N GLY A 120 -6.96 -2.59 -10.16
CA GLY A 120 -6.72 -2.70 -11.60
C GLY A 120 -7.94 -3.18 -12.40
N GLU A 121 -8.84 -3.96 -11.80
CA GLU A 121 -10.02 -4.47 -12.51
C GLU A 121 -11.05 -3.36 -12.76
N ALA A 122 -11.25 -3.03 -14.03
CA ALA A 122 -12.47 -2.37 -14.51
C ALA A 122 -13.48 -3.47 -14.86
N HIS A 123 -14.46 -3.69 -13.99
CA HIS A 123 -15.67 -4.44 -14.35
C HIS A 123 -16.64 -3.57 -15.14
#